data_AF-A0A951RYJ5-F1
#
_entry.id   AF-A0A951RYJ5-F1
#
_cell.length_a   1.000
_cell.length_b   1.000
_cell.length_c   1.000
_cell.angle_alpha   90.00
_cell.angle_beta   90.00
_cell.angle_gamma   90.00
#
_symmetry.space_group_name_H-M   'P 1'
#
loop_
_entity.id
_entity.type
_entity.pdbx_description
1 polymer ?
#
loop_
_entity_poly.entity_id
_entity_poly.type
_entity_poly.pdbx_seq_one_letter_code
_entity_poly.pdbx_strand_id
1 'polypeptide(L)'
;MAIESIGVNLPSLILKQEAKKTPAAEFGSLLTDFIGDVNKAQLDSSKATQSFIKGDEIEIHEVMIAGEKAKTSLELLMEIRNKTIDMYRELTRMSV
;
A
#
# COMPACT_ATOMS: atom_id res chain seq x y z
N MET A 1 -27.73 34.95 -51.77
CA MET A 1 -26.59 35.26 -50.89
C MET A 1 -26.96 34.77 -49.50
N ALA A 2 -26.70 33.49 -49.23
CA ALA A 2 -26.94 32.84 -47.94
C ALA A 2 -25.62 32.15 -47.60
N ILE A 3 -24.88 32.73 -46.67
CA ILE A 3 -23.63 32.16 -46.17
C ILE A 3 -23.99 31.39 -44.92
N GLU A 4 -23.88 30.07 -45.03
CA GLU A 4 -24.08 29.09 -43.99
C GLU A 4 -23.09 29.33 -42.84
N SER A 5 -23.59 29.24 -41.61
CA SER A 5 -22.78 29.30 -40.40
C SER A 5 -21.89 28.06 -40.33
N ILE A 6 -20.60 28.22 -40.59
CA ILE A 6 -19.60 27.20 -40.28
C ILE A 6 -19.43 27.21 -38.76
N GLY A 7 -20.17 26.33 -38.10
CA GLY A 7 -19.94 25.95 -36.71
C GLY A 7 -18.59 25.27 -36.62
N VAL A 8 -17.58 26.01 -36.16
CA VAL A 8 -16.26 25.48 -35.83
C VAL A 8 -16.44 24.56 -34.61
N ASN A 9 -16.59 23.26 -34.87
CA ASN A 9 -16.46 22.23 -33.86
C ASN A 9 -14.96 22.08 -33.54
N LEU A 10 -14.49 22.83 -32.55
CA LEU A 10 -13.16 22.66 -31.99
C LEU A 10 -13.10 21.26 -31.35
N PRO A 11 -12.21 20.36 -31.79
CA PRO A 11 -11.95 19.14 -31.04
C PRO A 11 -11.46 19.58 -29.67
N SER A 12 -12.22 19.26 -28.62
CA SER A 12 -11.72 19.34 -27.26
C SER A 12 -10.47 18.50 -27.21
N LEU A 13 -9.31 19.16 -27.16
CA LEU A 13 -8.04 18.55 -26.83
C LEU A 13 -8.25 17.91 -25.46
N ILE A 14 -8.49 16.59 -25.47
CA ILE A 14 -8.41 15.77 -24.27
C ILE A 14 -6.93 15.83 -23.88
N LEU A 15 -6.59 16.85 -23.10
CA LEU A 15 -5.47 16.77 -22.19
C LEU A 15 -5.85 15.66 -21.23
N LYS A 16 -5.46 14.43 -21.58
CA LYS A 16 -5.34 13.34 -20.61
C LYS A 16 -4.24 13.78 -19.67
N GLN A 17 -4.62 14.62 -18.72
CA GLN A 17 -3.83 14.95 -17.57
C GLN A 17 -3.68 13.64 -16.82
N GLU A 18 -2.59 12.93 -17.10
CA GLU A 18 -2.07 11.96 -16.15
C GLU A 18 -1.91 12.76 -14.85
N ALA A 19 -2.85 12.54 -13.93
CA ALA A 19 -2.77 13.06 -12.59
C ALA A 19 -1.47 12.52 -12.01
N LYS A 20 -0.42 13.34 -12.09
CA LYS A 20 0.90 13.06 -11.55
C LYS A 20 0.69 12.80 -10.07
N LYS A 21 0.67 11.52 -9.67
CA LYS A 21 0.45 11.14 -8.27
C LYS A 21 1.48 11.88 -7.45
N THR A 22 1.03 12.71 -6.53
CA THR A 22 1.93 13.43 -5.62
C THR A 22 2.75 12.37 -4.87
N PRO A 23 4.06 12.57 -4.62
CA PRO A 23 4.89 11.60 -3.92
C PRO A 23 4.29 11.09 -2.60
N ALA A 24 3.52 11.93 -1.90
CA ALA A 24 2.77 11.56 -0.70
C ALA A 24 1.65 10.52 -0.95
N ALA A 25 0.94 10.61 -2.08
CA ALA A 25 -0.10 9.65 -2.46
C ALA A 25 0.50 8.29 -2.86
N GLU A 26 1.70 8.31 -3.45
CA GLU A 26 2.44 7.10 -3.80
C GLU A 26 2.94 6.37 -2.54
N PHE A 27 3.52 7.10 -1.57
CA PHE A 27 3.90 6.53 -0.28
C PHE A 27 2.71 5.94 0.48
N GLY A 28 1.57 6.63 0.51
CA GLY A 28 0.35 6.12 1.15
C GLY A 28 -0.17 4.83 0.52
N SER A 29 -0.08 4.71 -0.80
CA SER A 29 -0.40 3.46 -1.53
C SER A 29 0.55 2.34 -1.12
N LEU A 30 1.86 2.58 -1.17
CA LEU A 30 2.86 1.58 -0.79
C LEU A 30 2.71 1.11 0.66
N LEU A 31 2.41 2.03 1.58
CA LEU A 31 2.16 1.68 2.98
C LEU A 31 0.89 0.84 3.14
N THR A 32 -0.17 1.16 2.39
CA THR A 32 -1.42 0.38 2.40
C THR A 32 -1.19 -1.04 1.87
N ASP A 33 -0.44 -1.16 0.77
CA ASP A 33 -0.07 -2.46 0.19
C ASP A 33 0.77 -3.26 1.18
N PHE A 34 1.76 -2.63 1.83
CA PHE A 34 2.60 -3.27 2.83
C PHE A 34 1.79 -3.74 4.05
N ILE A 35 0.82 -2.97 4.53
CA ILE A 35 -0.09 -3.40 5.60
C ILE A 35 -0.86 -4.66 5.17
N GLY A 36 -1.31 -4.71 3.91
CA GLY A 36 -1.93 -5.89 3.32
C GLY A 36 -1.01 -7.11 3.34
N ASP A 37 0.26 -6.91 2.96
CA ASP A 37 1.28 -7.96 2.96
C ASP A 37 1.60 -8.49 4.36
N VAL A 38 1.70 -7.60 5.37
CA VAL A 38 1.90 -8.01 6.77
C VAL A 38 0.71 -8.84 7.26
N ASN A 39 -0.52 -8.41 6.96
CA ASN A 39 -1.72 -9.17 7.32
C ASN A 39 -1.73 -10.55 6.66
N LYS A 40 -1.35 -10.62 5.38
CA LYS A 40 -1.22 -11.89 4.67
C LYS A 40 -0.16 -12.79 5.31
N ALA A 41 1.00 -12.26 5.65
CA ALA A 41 2.06 -13.02 6.32
C ALA A 41 1.60 -13.58 7.69
N GLN A 42 0.81 -12.81 8.46
CA GLN A 42 0.22 -13.29 9.72
C GLN A 42 -0.79 -14.41 9.50
N LEU A 43 -1.66 -14.28 8.51
CA LEU A 43 -2.63 -15.33 8.15
C LEU A 43 -1.94 -16.60 7.67
N ASP A 44 -0.90 -16.47 6.84
CA ASP A 44 -0.11 -17.58 6.34
C ASP A 44 0.60 -18.33 7.48
N SER A 45 1.20 -17.61 8.43
CA SER A 45 1.79 -18.18 9.65
C SER A 45 0.75 -18.91 10.51
N SER A 46 -0.42 -18.31 10.69
CA SER A 46 -1.52 -18.91 11.45
C SER A 46 -2.04 -20.18 10.78
N LYS A 47 -2.13 -20.18 9.46
CA LYS A 47 -2.55 -21.33 8.66
C LYS A 47 -1.52 -22.45 8.73
N ALA A 48 -0.23 -22.14 8.55
CA ALA A 48 0.85 -23.11 8.65
C ALA A 48 0.87 -23.77 10.04
N THR A 49 0.70 -22.96 11.10
CA THR A 49 0.60 -23.46 12.49
C THR A 49 -0.60 -24.39 12.66
N GLN A 50 -1.78 -24.03 12.14
CA GLN A 50 -2.97 -24.88 12.23
C GLN A 50 -2.83 -26.19 11.46
N SER A 51 -2.26 -26.15 10.25
CA SER A 51 -2.02 -27.35 9.44
C SER A 51 -1.01 -28.28 10.08
N PHE A 52 0.06 -27.74 10.67
CA PHE A 52 1.01 -28.52 11.45
C PHE A 52 0.35 -29.21 12.65
N ILE A 53 -0.48 -28.50 13.41
CA ILE A 53 -1.21 -29.09 14.56
C ILE A 53 -2.21 -30.17 14.12
N LYS A 54 -2.81 -30.02 12.94
CA LYS A 54 -3.73 -31.02 12.35
C LYS A 54 -3.03 -32.28 11.84
N GLY A 55 -1.69 -32.26 11.76
CA GLY A 55 -0.91 -33.37 11.20
C GLY A 55 -0.91 -33.39 9.67
N ASP A 56 -1.17 -32.25 9.02
CA ASP A 56 -0.94 -32.09 7.58
C ASP A 56 0.56 -32.22 7.27
N GLU A 57 0.90 -32.45 6.00
CA GLU A 57 2.27 -32.62 5.48
C GLU A 57 3.05 -31.29 5.43
N ILE A 58 3.05 -30.55 6.55
CA ILE A 58 3.84 -29.33 6.76
C ILE A 58 4.92 -29.62 7.78
N GLU A 59 6.15 -29.22 7.44
CA GLU A 59 7.29 -29.37 8.30
C GLU A 59 7.38 -28.22 9.32
N ILE A 60 7.85 -28.52 10.53
CA ILE A 60 7.91 -27.52 11.61
C ILE A 60 8.77 -26.30 11.25
N HIS A 61 9.80 -26.48 10.41
CA HIS A 61 10.67 -25.39 9.97
C HIS A 61 9.92 -24.39 9.08
N GLU A 62 8.94 -24.82 8.28
CA GLU A 62 8.13 -23.92 7.47
C GLU A 62 7.22 -23.04 8.33
N VAL A 63 6.65 -23.61 9.40
CA VAL A 63 5.87 -22.86 10.40
C VAL A 63 6.76 -21.81 11.08
N MET A 64 7.98 -22.19 11.48
CA MET A 64 8.93 -21.27 12.10
C MET A 64 9.34 -20.15 11.15
N ILE A 65 9.60 -20.44 9.88
CA ILE A 65 9.94 -19.43 8.86
C ILE A 65 8.76 -18.49 8.62
N ALA A 66 7.55 -19.02 8.48
CA ALA A 66 6.34 -18.21 8.29
C ALA A 66 6.08 -17.30 9.50
N GLY A 67 6.28 -17.83 10.71
CA GLY A 67 6.20 -17.09 11.96
C GLY A 67 7.20 -15.95 12.05
N GLU A 68 8.49 -16.21 11.77
CA GLU A 68 9.53 -15.19 11.83
C GLU A 68 9.30 -14.12 10.77
N LYS A 69 8.92 -14.51 9.54
CA LYS A 69 8.57 -13.55 8.49
C LYS A 69 7.44 -12.63 8.91
N ALA A 70 6.37 -13.16 9.49
CA ALA A 70 5.25 -12.36 9.98
C ALA A 70 5.68 -11.39 11.09
N LYS A 71 6.54 -11.85 12.01
CA LYS A 71 7.07 -11.06 13.12
C LYS A 71 7.95 -9.91 12.63
N THR A 72 8.99 -10.18 11.83
CA THR A 72 9.89 -9.14 11.32
C THR A 72 9.13 -8.11 10.47
N SER A 73 8.16 -8.55 9.67
CA SER A 73 7.34 -7.64 8.85
C SER A 73 6.47 -6.71 9.72
N LEU A 74 5.91 -7.24 10.81
CA LEU A 74 5.14 -6.45 11.77
C LEU A 74 6.02 -5.44 12.53
N GLU A 75 7.22 -5.84 12.95
CA GLU A 75 8.18 -4.96 13.59
C GLU A 75 8.54 -3.77 12.67
N LEU A 76 8.82 -4.05 11.40
CA LEU A 76 9.08 -3.03 10.39
C LEU A 76 7.87 -2.08 10.23
N LEU A 77 6.65 -2.62 10.16
CA LEU A 77 5.44 -1.80 10.08
C LEU A 77 5.27 -0.88 11.29
N MET A 78 5.57 -1.37 12.49
CA MET A 78 5.52 -0.55 13.71
C MET A 78 6.53 0.61 13.66
N GLU A 79 7.75 0.36 13.17
CA GLU A 79 8.73 1.42 12.99
C GLU A 79 8.25 2.47 11.98
N ILE A 80 7.70 2.05 10.85
CA ILE A 80 7.17 2.95 9.83
C ILE A 80 6.01 3.77 10.39
N ARG A 81 5.09 3.13 11.14
CA ARG A 81 3.97 3.80 11.81
C ARG A 81 4.47 4.89 12.76
N ASN A 82 5.45 4.58 13.60
CA ASN A 82 6.00 5.53 14.56
C ASN A 82 6.67 6.71 13.83
N LYS A 83 7.54 6.43 12.85
CA LYS A 83 8.21 7.47 12.03
C LYS A 83 7.21 8.35 11.29
N THR A 84 6.12 7.77 10.76
CA THR A 84 5.08 8.53 10.06
C THR A 84 4.35 9.50 11.00
N ILE A 85 4.04 9.05 12.22
CA ILE A 85 3.44 9.91 13.25
C ILE A 85 4.41 11.04 13.65
N ASP A 86 5.70 10.73 13.80
CA ASP A 86 6.72 11.73 14.16
C ASP A 86 6.91 12.77 13.06
N MET A 87 6.94 12.34 11.79
CA MET A 87 7.00 13.25 10.62
C MET A 87 5.78 14.18 10.55
N TYR A 88 4.58 13.66 10.82
CA TYR A 88 3.38 14.49 10.89
C TYR A 88 3.45 15.54 12.02
N ARG A 89 3.95 15.14 13.19
CA ARG A 89 4.17 16.04 14.33
C ARG A 89 5.20 17.13 14.02
N GLU A 90 6.28 16.79 13.34
CA GLU A 90 7.35 17.73 12.97
C GLU A 90 6.87 18.78 11.95
N LEU A 91 6.15 18.37 10.90
CA LEU A 91 5.51 19.28 9.94
C LEU A 91 4.58 20.30 10.62
N THR A 92 3.87 19.86 11.66
CA THR A 92 2.98 20.74 12.43
C THR A 92 3.76 21.73 13.30
N ARG A 93 4.92 21.33 13.83
CA ARG A 93 5.81 22.20 14.63
C ARG A 93 6.53 23.27 13.82
N MET A 94 6.85 23.00 12.56
CA MET A 94 7.49 23.98 11.68
C MET A 94 6.54 25.08 11.18
N SER A 95 5.22 24.88 11.28
CA SER A 95 4.21 25.78 10.71
C SER A 95 3.66 26.82 11.71
N VAL A 96 4.34 27.04 12.85
CA VAL A 96 4.01 28.11 13.81
C VAL A 96 4.98 29.28 13.71
#